data_AF-A0A5A8TQH7-F1
#
_entry.id   AF-A0A5A8TQH7-F1
#
_cell.length_a   1.000
_cell.length_b   1.000
_cell.length_c   1.000
_cell.angle_alpha   90.00
_cell.angle_beta   90.00
_cell.angle_gamma   90.00
#
_symmetry.space_group_name_H-M   'P 1'
#
loop_
_entity.id
_entity.type
_entity.pdbx_description
1 polymer ?
#
loop_
_entity_poly.entity_id
_entity_poly.type
_entity_poly.pdbx_seq_one_letter_code
_entity_poly.pdbx_strand_id
1 'polypeptide(L)' 'AGKTLDVISTDAGSVKDIEAFCNQTGNKLISTVEDAGKYVFTIERA' A
#
# COMPACT_ATOMS: atom_id res chain seq x y z
N ALA A 1 -7.68 -1.28 -17.57
CA ALA A 1 -7.52 -1.90 -16.24
C ALA A 1 -6.07 -1.70 -15.83
N GLY A 2 -5.84 -1.10 -14.65
CA GLY A 2 -4.49 -0.81 -14.13
C GLY A 2 -3.74 -2.07 -13.71
N LYS A 3 -2.43 -1.94 -13.48
CA LYS A 3 -1.61 -3.01 -12.88
C LYS A 3 -1.63 -2.85 -11.36
N THR A 4 -1.76 -3.95 -10.64
CA THR A 4 -1.66 -3.96 -9.18
C THR A 4 -0.26 -4.37 -8.73
N LEU A 5 0.16 -3.84 -7.58
CA LEU A 5 1.41 -4.14 -6.89
C LEU A 5 1.09 -4.44 -5.43
N ASP A 6 1.51 -5.61 -4.97
CA ASP A 6 1.46 -5.96 -3.55
C ASP A 6 2.80 -5.65 -2.88
N VAL A 7 2.74 -4.91 -1.78
CA VAL A 7 3.90 -4.50 -0.98
C VAL A 7 3.74 -5.11 0.42
N ILE A 8 4.75 -5.84 0.87
CA ILE A 8 4.77 -6.46 2.20
C ILE A 8 5.85 -5.75 3.03
N SER A 9 5.46 -5.18 4.15
CA SER A 9 6.34 -4.52 5.11
C SER A 9 6.16 -5.15 6.50
N THR A 10 7.19 -5.11 7.35
CA THR A 10 7.06 -5.42 8.78
C THR A 10 7.08 -4.15 9.64
N ASP A 11 7.18 -2.99 9.00
CA ASP A 11 7.23 -1.69 9.66
C ASP A 11 5.83 -1.07 9.75
N ALA A 12 5.45 -0.66 10.96
CA ALA A 12 4.16 -0.03 11.22
C ALA A 12 4.09 1.43 10.71
N GLY A 13 5.24 2.10 10.53
CA GLY A 13 5.29 3.45 9.95
C GLY A 13 4.82 3.48 8.49
N SER A 14 5.07 2.39 7.77
CA SER A 14 4.77 2.21 6.36
C SER A 14 3.29 2.45 6.01
N VAL A 15 2.35 2.28 6.93
CA VAL A 15 0.92 2.51 6.68
C VAL A 15 0.66 3.95 6.22
N LYS A 16 1.23 4.93 6.93
CA LYS A 16 1.04 6.35 6.60
C LYS A 16 1.85 6.76 5.37
N ASP A 17 3.04 6.19 5.21
CA ASP A 17 3.91 6.50 4.07
C ASP A 17 3.32 5.98 2.76
N ILE A 18 2.74 4.78 2.75
CA ILE A 18 2.08 4.19 1.57
C ILE A 18 0.81 4.96 1.20
N GLU A 19 0.03 5.40 2.18
CA GLU A 19 -1.13 6.26 1.95
C GLU A 19 -0.72 7.60 1.33
N ALA A 20 0.28 8.26 1.90
CA ALA A 20 0.82 9.52 1.38
C ALA A 20 1.42 9.35 -0.03
N PHE A 21 2.15 8.27 -0.27
CA PHE A 21 2.71 7.92 -1.58
C PHE A 21 1.61 7.78 -2.63
N CYS A 22 0.55 7.04 -2.34
CA CYS A 22 -0.58 6.86 -3.25
C CYS A 22 -1.25 8.20 -3.56
N ASN A 23 -1.52 9.02 -2.54
CA ASN A 23 -2.12 10.33 -2.70
C ASN A 23 -1.26 11.30 -3.54
N GLN A 24 0.06 11.31 -3.36
CA GLN A 24 0.96 12.20 -4.11
C GLN A 24 1.19 11.77 -5.56
N THR A 25 1.22 10.46 -5.81
CA THR A 25 1.51 9.90 -7.15
C THR A 25 0.26 9.69 -7.99
N GLY A 26 -0.92 9.80 -7.37
CA GLY A 26 -2.22 9.50 -7.98
C GLY A 26 -2.53 8.00 -8.04
N ASN A 27 -1.64 7.13 -7.55
CA ASN A 27 -1.91 5.71 -7.41
C ASN A 27 -3.03 5.48 -6.40
N LYS A 28 -3.74 4.35 -6.53
CA LYS A 28 -4.84 4.00 -5.64
C LYS A 28 -4.40 2.93 -4.67
N LEU A 29 -4.52 3.20 -3.37
CA LEU A 29 -4.42 2.16 -2.36
C LEU A 29 -5.75 1.38 -2.35
N ILE A 30 -5.69 0.11 -2.74
CA ILE A 30 -6.86 -0.77 -2.86
C ILE A 30 -7.17 -1.46 -1.52
N SER A 31 -6.15 -1.95 -0.84
CA SER A 31 -6.30 -2.60 0.47
C SER A 31 -5.05 -2.52 1.32
N THR A 32 -5.25 -2.52 2.63
CA THR A 32 -4.22 -2.64 3.66
C THR A 32 -4.64 -3.75 4.61
N VAL A 33 -3.79 -4.77 4.78
CA VAL A 33 -4.03 -5.90 5.68
C VAL A 33 -2.86 -6.00 6.65
N GLU A 34 -3.16 -6.15 7.94
CA GLU A 34 -2.17 -6.51 8.94
C GLU A 34 -2.31 -8.01 9.25
N ASP A 35 -1.23 -8.77 9.06
CA ASP A 35 -1.16 -10.20 9.34
C ASP A 35 0.11 -10.50 10.14
N ALA A 36 -0.04 -10.93 11.39
CA ALA A 36 1.04 -11.39 12.26
C ALA A 36 2.29 -10.46 12.32
N GLY A 37 2.08 -9.14 12.36
CA GLY A 37 3.16 -8.13 12.38
C GLY A 37 3.72 -7.77 11.00
N LYS A 38 3.06 -8.20 9.92
CA LYS A 38 3.32 -7.75 8.55
C LYS A 38 2.15 -6.92 8.05
N TYR A 39 2.46 -5.87 7.32
CA TYR A 39 1.54 -5.01 6.61
C TYR A 39 1.61 -5.34 5.12
N VAL A 40 0.48 -5.72 4.54
CA VAL A 40 0.32 -6.00 3.11
C VAL A 40 -0.52 -4.90 2.51
N PHE A 41 0.05 -4.17 1.54
CA PHE A 41 -0.60 -3.09 0.82
C PHE A 41 -0.80 -3.51 -0.64
N THR A 42 -2.02 -3.39 -1.15
CA THR A 42 -2.30 -3.58 -2.57
C THR A 42 -2.53 -2.23 -3.20
N ILE A 43 -1.66 -1.86 -4.14
CA ILE A 43 -1.68 -0.58 -4.83
C ILE A 43 -2.02 -0.80 -6.30
N GLU A 44 -3.01 -0.09 -6.83
CA GLU A 44 -3.30 -0.03 -8.25
C GLU A 44 -2.64 1.20 -8.86
N ARG A 45 -1.86 0.97 -9.91
CA ARG A 45 -1.29 2.03 -10.72
C ARG A 45 -2.39 2.77 -11.48
N ALA A 46 -2.41 4.09 -11.34
CA ALA A 46 -3.29 4.98 -12.09
C ALA A 46 -3.04 4.96 -13.60
#